data_AF-A0A973U2Z6-F1
#
_entry.id   AF-A0A973U2Z6-F1
#
_cell.length_a   1.000
_cell.length_b   1.000
_cell.length_c   1.000
_cell.angle_alpha   90.00
_cell.angle_beta   90.00
_cell.angle_gamma   90.00
#
_symmetry.space_group_name_H-M   'P 1'
#
loop_
_entity.id
_entity.type
_entity.pdbx_description
1 polymer ?
#
loop_
_entity_poly.entity_id
_entity_poly.type
_entity_poly.pdbx_seq_one_letter_code
_entity_poly.pdbx_strand_id
1 'polypeptide(L)'
;YLDFVPPHFLAIGVLPILLGVTMWLQFKLNPAPMDPTQQQIFAIMPWVMMFVMAPFASGLQLYWVTSNILTILQQWWLYKKYGLHFSDTHPATA
;
A
#
# COMPACT_ATOMS: atom_id res chain seq x y z
N TYR A 1 -9.08 -38.56 15.69
CA TYR A 1 -8.82 -37.45 14.77
C TYR A 1 -8.11 -36.37 15.55
N LEU A 2 -7.06 -35.76 15.00
CA LEU A 2 -6.40 -34.63 15.66
C LEU A 2 -7.20 -33.38 15.31
N ASP A 3 -7.85 -32.76 16.30
CA ASP A 3 -8.64 -31.53 16.13
C ASP A 3 -7.71 -30.31 16.02
N PHE A 4 -6.80 -30.34 15.04
CA PHE A 4 -5.89 -29.23 14.77
C PHE A 4 -6.64 -28.14 14.02
N VAL A 5 -6.97 -27.07 14.73
CA VAL A 5 -7.46 -25.81 14.15
C VAL A 5 -6.25 -24.91 13.93
N PRO A 6 -5.78 -24.73 12.68
CA PRO A 6 -4.65 -23.83 12.42
C PRO A 6 -4.97 -22.42 12.91
N PRO A 7 -4.01 -21.73 13.52
CA PRO A 7 -4.23 -20.38 13.99
C PRO A 7 -4.71 -19.46 12.86
N HIS A 8 -5.81 -18.76 13.09
CA HIS A 8 -6.48 -17.91 12.09
C HIS A 8 -5.58 -16.82 11.49
N PHE A 9 -4.49 -16.42 12.16
CA PHE A 9 -3.51 -15.47 11.64
C PHE A 9 -2.64 -16.03 10.50
N LEU A 10 -2.53 -17.36 10.36
CA LEU A 10 -1.85 -18.01 9.25
C LEU A 10 -2.75 -18.06 8.00
N ALA A 11 -4.07 -17.98 8.18
CA ALA A 11 -5.04 -17.85 7.10
C ALA A 11 -5.14 -16.38 6.67
N ILE A 12 -4.07 -15.84 6.08
CA ILE A 12 -4.11 -14.53 5.44
C ILE A 12 -5.04 -14.66 4.24
N GLY A 13 -6.22 -14.03 4.34
CA GLY A 13 -7.17 -14.01 3.23
C GLY A 13 -6.57 -13.35 1.98
N VAL A 14 -7.33 -13.37 0.89
CA VAL A 14 -6.92 -12.65 -0.33
C VAL A 14 -6.92 -11.13 -0.11
N LEU A 15 -7.80 -10.63 0.75
CA LEU A 15 -7.99 -9.18 1.00
C LEU A 15 -6.79 -8.49 1.68
N PRO A 16 -6.18 -9.02 2.76
CA PRO A 16 -5.00 -8.39 3.35
C PRO A 16 -3.82 -8.36 2.38
N ILE A 17 -3.66 -9.39 1.54
CA ILE A 17 -2.61 -9.43 0.51
C ILE A 17 -2.83 -8.31 -0.50
N LEU A 18 -4.06 -8.17 -1.01
CA LEU A 18 -4.42 -7.07 -1.90
C LEU A 18 -4.23 -5.70 -1.23
N LEU A 19 -4.52 -5.60 0.06
CA LEU A 19 -4.28 -4.39 0.83
C LEU A 19 -2.78 -4.04 0.87
N GLY A 20 -1.91 -4.98 1.24
CA GLY A 20 -0.46 -4.78 1.29
C GLY A 20 0.10 -4.35 -0.07
N VAL A 21 -0.32 -5.01 -1.15
CA VAL A 21 0.12 -4.69 -2.52
C VAL A 21 -0.36 -3.31 -2.97
N THR A 22 -1.64 -2.97 -2.73
CA THR A 22 -2.19 -1.65 -3.11
C THR A 22 -1.57 -0.52 -2.31
N MET A 23 -1.33 -0.72 -1.01
CA MET A 23 -0.60 0.24 -0.18
C MET A 23 0.83 0.43 -0.66
N TRP A 24 1.55 -0.65 -0.95
CA TRP A 24 2.92 -0.58 -1.47
C TRP A 24 2.98 0.20 -2.79
N LEU A 25 2.05 -0.05 -3.71
CA LEU A 25 1.96 0.68 -4.97
C LEU A 25 1.65 2.17 -4.74
N GLN A 26 0.75 2.49 -3.82
CA GLN A 26 0.44 3.87 -3.47
C GLN A 26 1.66 4.60 -2.88
N PHE A 27 2.41 3.96 -1.97
CA PHE A 27 3.64 4.54 -1.42
C PHE A 27 4.72 4.76 -2.48
N LYS A 28 4.79 3.92 -3.51
CA LYS A 28 5.71 4.11 -4.64
C LYS A 28 5.37 5.32 -5.51
N LEU A 29 4.11 5.75 -5.53
CA LEU A 29 3.68 6.97 -6.21
C LEU A 29 3.96 8.23 -5.38
N ASN A 30 4.13 8.08 -4.06
CA ASN A 30 4.44 9.19 -3.17
C ASN A 30 5.96 9.49 -3.20
N PRO A 31 6.36 10.77 -3.07
CA PRO A 31 7.78 11.13 -2.95
C PRO A 31 8.47 10.40 -1.80
N ALA A 32 9.57 9.73 -2.11
CA ALA A 32 10.36 9.03 -1.11
C ALA A 32 11.03 10.06 -0.17
N PRO A 33 11.03 9.81 1.15
CA PRO A 33 11.76 10.64 2.11
C PRO A 33 13.26 10.68 1.79
N MET A 34 13.93 11.80 2.08
CA MET A 34 15.36 11.96 1.75
C MET A 34 16.31 11.12 2.63
N ASP A 35 15.91 10.81 3.86
CA ASP A 35 16.73 10.01 4.79
C ASP A 35 16.62 8.50 4.45
N PRO A 36 17.74 7.79 4.23
CA PRO A 36 17.75 6.34 3.97
C PRO A 36 17.05 5.51 5.05
N THR A 37 17.09 5.93 6.32
CA THR A 37 16.41 5.21 7.41
C THR A 37 14.89 5.25 7.24
N GLN A 38 14.36 6.42 6.90
CA GLN A 38 12.93 6.61 6.69
C GLN A 38 12.44 5.88 5.44
N GLN A 39 13.25 5.82 4.37
CA GLN A 39 12.94 5.05 3.17
C GLN A 39 12.77 3.56 3.47
N GLN A 40 13.65 2.99 4.29
CA GLN A 40 13.57 1.58 4.69
C GLN A 40 12.28 1.30 5.47
N ILE A 41 11.92 2.18 6.40
CA ILE A 41 10.68 2.08 7.17
C ILE A 41 9.47 2.11 6.23
N PHE A 42 9.42 3.05 5.29
CA PHE A 42 8.32 3.19 4.32
C PHE A 42 8.22 2.00 3.36
N ALA A 43 9.35 1.36 3.03
CA ALA A 43 9.37 0.16 2.20
C ALA A 43 8.77 -1.07 2.91
N ILE A 44 8.92 -1.16 4.23
CA ILE A 44 8.49 -2.31 5.04
C ILE A 44 7.07 -2.12 5.58
N MET A 45 6.67 -0.88 5.86
CA MET A 45 5.38 -0.54 6.49
C MET A 45 4.15 -1.22 5.84
N PRO A 46 3.98 -1.26 4.50
CA PRO A 46 2.81 -1.88 3.87
C PRO A 46 2.69 -3.38 4.17
N TRP A 47 3.83 -4.07 4.26
CA TRP A 47 3.89 -5.50 4.53
C TRP A 47 3.59 -5.81 5.98
N VAL A 48 4.09 -4.99 6.91
CA VAL A 48 3.72 -5.11 8.33
C VAL A 48 2.22 -4.86 8.50
N MET A 49 1.69 -3.81 7.88
CA MET A 49 0.27 -3.47 7.96
C MET A 49 -0.63 -4.57 7.36
N MET A 50 -0.18 -5.31 6.35
CA MET A 50 -0.89 -6.48 5.84
C MET A 50 -1.13 -7.54 6.93
N PHE A 51 -0.10 -7.94 7.68
CA PHE A 51 -0.25 -8.93 8.75
C PHE A 51 -1.06 -8.37 9.93
N VAL A 52 -0.85 -7.09 10.26
CA VAL A 52 -1.60 -6.41 11.32
C VAL A 52 -3.09 -6.31 10.97
N MET A 53 -3.43 -6.03 9.71
CA MET A 53 -4.81 -5.89 9.23
C MET A 53 -5.51 -7.23 8.95
N ALA A 54 -4.76 -8.33 8.80
CA ALA A 54 -5.32 -9.64 8.47
C ALA A 54 -6.51 -10.10 9.34
N PRO A 55 -6.51 -9.94 10.68
CA PRO A 55 -7.63 -10.37 11.53
C PRO A 55 -8.81 -9.39 11.55
N PHE A 56 -8.71 -8.20 10.95
CA PHE A 56 -9.78 -7.21 10.96
C PHE A 56 -10.91 -7.59 9.99
N ALA A 57 -12.10 -7.01 10.19
CA ALA A 57 -13.28 -7.28 9.37
C ALA A 57 -13.02 -7.07 7.86
N SER A 58 -13.49 -8.01 7.03
CA SER A 58 -13.28 -7.99 5.58
C SER A 58 -13.85 -6.75 4.87
N GLY A 59 -14.95 -6.18 5.39
CA GLY A 59 -15.53 -4.94 4.85
C GLY A 59 -14.60 -3.73 4.98
N LEU A 60 -13.86 -3.62 6.08
CA LEU A 60 -12.86 -2.56 6.27
C LEU A 60 -11.70 -2.73 5.27
N GLN A 61 -11.21 -3.96 5.10
CA GLN A 61 -10.12 -4.25 4.18
C GLN A 61 -10.54 -3.96 2.73
N LEU A 62 -11.75 -4.37 2.33
CA LEU A 62 -12.30 -4.11 1.01
C LEU A 62 -12.44 -2.60 0.74
N TYR A 63 -12.90 -1.84 1.74
CA TYR A 63 -13.00 -0.38 1.66
C TYR A 63 -11.62 0.25 1.38
N TRP A 64 -10.58 -0.12 2.13
CA TRP A 64 -9.23 0.40 1.91
C TRP A 64 -8.63 -0.03 0.57
N VAL A 65 -8.78 -1.29 0.18
CA VAL A 65 -8.31 -1.78 -1.13
C VAL A 65 -8.95 -0.97 -2.25
N THR A 66 -10.27 -0.79 -2.20
CA THR A 66 -11.00 -0.01 -3.21
C THR A 66 -10.55 1.44 -3.21
N SER A 67 -10.40 2.06 -2.04
CA SER A 67 -9.93 3.45 -1.94
C SER A 67 -8.52 3.62 -2.50
N ASN A 68 -7.59 2.72 -2.19
CA ASN A 68 -6.23 2.77 -2.69
C ASN A 68 -6.19 2.65 -4.22
N ILE A 69 -6.98 1.72 -4.79
CA ILE A 69 -7.09 1.54 -6.24
C ILE A 69 -7.60 2.83 -6.90
N LEU A 70 -8.66 3.44 -6.35
CA LEU A 70 -9.18 4.70 -6.88
C LEU A 70 -8.15 5.83 -6.83
N THR A 71 -7.43 5.96 -5.72
CA THR A 71 -6.35 6.95 -5.59
C THR A 71 -5.24 6.69 -6.61
N ILE A 72 -4.78 5.45 -6.77
CA ILE A 72 -3.75 5.08 -7.74
C ILE A 72 -4.20 5.41 -9.16
N LEU A 73 -5.45 5.08 -9.52
CA LEU A 73 -6.02 5.41 -10.83
C LEU A 73 -6.10 6.92 -11.06
N GLN A 74 -6.51 7.69 -10.05
CA GLN A 74 -6.50 9.15 -10.13
C GLN A 74 -5.08 9.71 -10.33
N GLN A 75 -4.12 9.26 -9.54
CA GLN A 75 -2.72 9.69 -9.65
C GLN A 75 -2.13 9.34 -11.02
N TRP A 76 -2.35 8.10 -11.49
CA TRP A 76 -1.91 7.67 -12.82
C TRP A 76 -2.51 8.52 -13.95
N TRP A 77 -3.82 8.80 -13.88
CA TRP A 77 -4.48 9.66 -14.87
C TRP A 77 -3.93 11.09 -14.84
N LEU A 78 -3.65 11.63 -13.64
CA LEU A 78 -3.05 12.95 -13.47
C LEU A 78 -1.66 13.03 -14.12
N TYR A 79 -0.78 12.06 -13.84
CA TYR A 79 0.56 11.99 -14.44
C TYR A 79 0.49 11.89 -15.97
N LYS A 80 -0.43 11.07 -16.50
CA LYS A 80 -0.63 10.94 -17.94
C LYS A 80 -1.15 12.22 -18.60
N LYS A 81 -2.09 12.93 -17.96
CA LYS A 81 -2.75 14.09 -18.55
C LYS A 81 -1.89 15.35 -18.53
N TYR A 82 -1.19 15.60 -17.43
CA TYR A 82 -0.46 16.85 -17.22
C TYR A 82 1.03 16.73 -17.59
N GLY A 83 1.47 15.56 -18.07
CA GLY A 83 2.88 15.32 -18.38
C GLY A 83 3.79 15.51 -17.18
N LEU A 84 3.23 15.50 -15.96
CA LEU A 84 3.95 15.66 -14.73
C LEU A 84 4.86 14.45 -14.58
N HIS A 85 6.13 14.61 -14.93
CA HIS A 85 7.15 13.71 -14.44
C HIS A 85 7.31 13.96 -12.94
N PHE A 86 7.71 12.94 -12.20
CA PHE A 86 8.02 13.08 -10.77
C PHE A 86 8.99 14.25 -10.47
N SER A 87 9.83 14.61 -11.44
CA SER A 87 10.74 15.76 -11.40
C SER A 87 10.07 17.13 -11.44
N ASP A 88 8.87 17.24 -12.01
CA ASP A 88 8.30 18.55 -12.39
C ASP A 88 7.52 19.19 -11.24
N THR A 89 7.17 18.40 -10.22
CA THR A 89 6.51 18.85 -8.99
C THR A 89 7.50 19.19 -7.88
N HIS A 90 8.81 18.97 -8.10
CA HIS A 90 9.86 19.26 -7.14
C HIS A 90 10.90 20.18 -7.81
N PRO A 91 10.86 21.50 -7.57
CA PRO A 91 11.94 22.38 -7.98
C PRO A 91 13.18 22.02 -7.15
N ALA A 92 13.94 21.02 -7.59
CA ALA A 92 15.27 20.73 -7.07
C ALA A 92 16.33 21.74 -7.58
N THR A 93 15.89 22.77 -8.31
CA THR A 93 16.69 23.88 -8.83
C THR A 93 15.82 25.13 -8.98
N ALA A 94 15.79 25.98 -7.95
CA ALA A 94 15.63 27.42 -8.07
C ALA A 94 16.57 28.07 -7.03
#